data_AF-A0A951P5V8-F1
#
_entry.id   AF-A0A951P5V8-F1
#
_cell.length_a   1.000
_cell.length_b   1.000
_cell.length_c   1.000
_cell.angle_alpha   90.00
_cell.angle_beta   90.00
_cell.angle_gamma   90.00
#
_symmetry.space_group_name_H-M   'P 1'
#
loop_
_entity.id
_entity.type
_entity.pdbx_description
1 polymer ?
#
loop_
_entity_poly.entity_id
_entity_poly.type
_entity_poly.pdbx_seq_one_letter_code
_entity_poly.pdbx_strand_id
1 'polypeptide(L)'
;MIFDHLVRNAQRSQSGANNIREPGKRVHNDFTANSGYTRARRVLGEIGEDAPNALLQGRFSIVNVWRAIANPILESPLALSDARSIAPTDWVASNLVYRDRVGETYGVIYNPAHKMVLLPSDALR
;
A
#
# COMPACT_ATOMS: atom_id res chain seq x y z
N MET A 1 6.50 -0.46 15.47
CA MET A 1 5.30 -1.30 15.23
C MET A 1 5.35 -1.79 13.79
N ILE A 2 5.20 -3.09 13.56
CA ILE A 2 5.10 -3.67 12.22
C ILE A 2 3.77 -4.39 12.16
N PHE A 3 2.99 -4.11 11.13
CA PHE A 3 1.68 -4.71 10.91
C PHE A 3 1.48 -4.92 9.42
N ASP A 4 0.62 -5.88 9.08
CA ASP A 4 0.38 -6.36 7.72
C ASP A 4 1.64 -6.87 7.00
N HIS A 5 1.63 -8.15 6.63
CA HIS A 5 2.71 -8.75 5.86
C HIS A 5 2.10 -9.52 4.69
N LEU A 6 2.49 -9.11 3.48
CA LEU A 6 2.02 -9.70 2.24
C LEU A 6 3.21 -10.17 1.41
N VAL A 7 3.20 -11.43 1.02
CA VAL A 7 4.16 -11.99 0.07
C VAL A 7 3.51 -12.08 -1.30
N ARG A 8 4.21 -11.59 -2.33
CA ARG A 8 3.73 -11.65 -3.72
C ARG A 8 4.63 -12.49 -4.60
N ASN A 9 4.04 -13.45 -5.30
CA ASN A 9 4.69 -14.30 -6.29
C ASN A 9 3.61 -14.95 -7.17
N ALA A 10 3.61 -14.65 -8.48
CA ALA A 10 2.57 -15.12 -9.40
C ALA A 10 2.54 -16.66 -9.49
N GLN A 11 3.69 -17.28 -9.77
CA GLN A 11 3.80 -18.73 -9.93
C GLN A 11 3.31 -19.51 -8.70
N ARG A 12 3.75 -19.11 -7.49
CA ARG A 12 3.34 -19.75 -6.23
C ARG A 12 1.87 -19.47 -5.89
N SER A 13 1.37 -18.27 -6.20
CA SER A 13 -0.05 -17.96 -6.04
C SER A 13 -0.91 -18.86 -6.93
N GLN A 14 -0.52 -19.04 -8.20
CA GLN A 14 -1.23 -19.86 -9.18
C GLN A 14 -1.17 -21.35 -8.84
N SER A 15 -0.10 -21.82 -8.19
CA SER A 15 -0.01 -23.18 -7.67
C SER A 15 -0.80 -23.41 -6.36
N GLY A 16 -1.58 -22.42 -5.91
CA GLY A 16 -2.43 -22.52 -4.72
C GLY A 16 -1.70 -22.38 -3.39
N ALA A 17 -0.50 -21.79 -3.37
CA ALA A 17 0.23 -21.59 -2.12
C ALA A 17 -0.53 -20.60 -1.20
N ASN A 18 -0.76 -21.02 0.05
CA ASN A 18 -1.45 -20.19 1.04
C ASN A 18 -0.68 -18.89 1.34
N ASN A 19 -1.42 -17.82 1.58
CA ASN A 19 -0.91 -16.50 1.98
C ASN A 19 0.06 -15.83 1.00
N ILE A 20 0.06 -16.28 -0.26
CA ILE A 20 0.80 -15.65 -1.36
C ILE A 20 -0.21 -15.07 -2.34
N ARG A 21 0.08 -13.85 -2.81
CA ARG A 21 -0.78 -13.16 -3.78
C ARG A 21 -0.03 -12.88 -5.08
N GLU A 22 -0.75 -12.61 -6.15
CA GLU A 22 -0.13 -12.05 -7.35
C GLU A 22 0.32 -10.59 -7.13
N PRO A 23 1.28 -10.08 -7.94
CA PRO A 23 1.62 -8.67 -8.00
C PRO A 23 0.41 -7.75 -8.19
N GLY A 24 0.39 -6.59 -7.51
CA GLY A 24 -0.63 -5.58 -7.74
C GLY A 24 -0.39 -4.84 -9.05
N LYS A 25 -1.41 -4.70 -9.88
CA LYS A 25 -1.29 -4.08 -11.24
C LYS A 25 -1.92 -2.69 -11.36
N ARG A 26 -2.63 -2.22 -10.33
CA ARG A 26 -3.30 -0.91 -10.32
C ARG A 26 -2.52 0.07 -9.47
N VAL A 27 -2.38 1.30 -9.95
CA VAL A 27 -1.81 2.40 -9.16
C VAL A 27 -2.78 2.72 -8.01
N HIS A 28 -2.27 2.75 -6.79
CA HIS A 28 -3.05 3.05 -5.60
C HIS A 28 -2.19 3.59 -4.47
N ASN A 29 -2.84 4.19 -3.48
CA ASN A 29 -2.32 4.32 -2.12
C ASN A 29 -3.16 3.42 -1.20
N ASP A 30 -2.49 2.64 -0.35
CA ASP A 30 -3.12 1.63 0.51
C ASP A 30 -4.07 2.23 1.55
N PHE A 31 -3.92 3.53 1.84
CA PHE A 31 -4.77 4.24 2.78
C PHE A 31 -5.25 5.56 2.22
N THR A 32 -6.51 5.88 2.51
CA THR A 32 -7.00 7.25 2.47
C THR A 32 -6.59 7.98 3.74
N ALA A 33 -6.81 9.29 3.79
CA ALA A 33 -6.66 10.03 5.04
C ALA A 33 -7.51 9.37 6.15
N ASN A 34 -8.77 9.06 5.86
CA ASN A 34 -9.70 8.45 6.80
C ASN A 34 -9.29 7.02 7.22
N SER A 35 -8.99 6.15 6.25
CA SER A 35 -8.64 4.76 6.57
C SER A 35 -7.26 4.64 7.21
N GLY A 36 -6.34 5.57 6.95
CA GLY A 36 -5.05 5.67 7.64
C GLY A 36 -5.21 5.88 9.15
N TYR A 37 -6.03 6.86 9.56
CA TYR A 37 -6.34 7.07 10.98
C TYR A 37 -7.05 5.85 11.60
N THR A 38 -8.01 5.28 10.88
CA THR A 38 -8.75 4.10 11.33
C THR A 38 -7.82 2.90 11.53
N ARG A 39 -6.89 2.68 10.58
CA ARG A 39 -5.89 1.61 10.69
C ARG A 39 -4.95 1.85 11.85
N ALA A 40 -4.40 3.06 11.99
CA ALA A 40 -3.48 3.39 13.08
C ALA A 40 -4.14 3.16 14.45
N ARG A 41 -5.39 3.60 14.63
CA ARG A 41 -6.17 3.35 15.86
C ARG A 41 -6.31 1.86 16.14
N ARG A 42 -6.66 1.07 15.12
CA ARG A 42 -6.82 -0.39 15.26
C ARG A 42 -5.51 -1.06 15.67
N VAL A 43 -4.39 -0.74 15.02
CA VAL A 43 -3.11 -1.37 15.35
C VAL A 43 -2.65 -0.99 16.76
N LEU A 44 -2.85 0.27 17.18
CA LEU A 44 -2.59 0.68 18.56
C LEU A 44 -3.43 -0.13 19.57
N GLY A 45 -4.72 -0.36 19.28
CA GLY A 45 -5.55 -1.23 20.11
C GLY A 45 -5.10 -2.70 20.11
N GLU A 46 -4.67 -3.23 18.96
CA GLU A 46 -4.16 -4.61 18.83
C GLU A 46 -2.89 -4.85 19.65
N ILE A 47 -2.09 -3.82 19.91
CA ILE A 47 -0.89 -3.90 20.75
C ILE A 47 -1.15 -3.52 22.22
N GLY A 48 -2.41 -3.27 22.59
CA GLY A 48 -2.80 -2.96 23.98
C GLY A 48 -2.52 -1.54 24.42
N GLU A 49 -2.49 -0.57 23.51
CA GLU A 49 -2.39 0.84 23.88
C GLU A 49 -3.67 1.34 24.55
N ASP A 50 -3.54 1.96 25.73
CA ASP A 50 -4.68 2.38 26.56
C ASP A 50 -5.34 3.67 26.05
N ALA A 51 -4.57 4.56 25.38
CA ALA A 51 -5.06 5.86 24.93
C ALA A 51 -4.74 6.14 23.43
N PRO A 52 -5.17 5.27 22.49
CA PRO A 52 -4.81 5.41 21.08
C PRO A 52 -5.27 6.73 20.47
N ASN A 53 -6.40 7.27 20.91
CA ASN A 53 -6.93 8.54 20.42
C ASN A 53 -6.06 9.74 20.83
N ALA A 54 -5.45 9.70 22.02
CA ALA A 54 -4.57 10.77 22.48
C ALA A 54 -3.28 10.79 21.66
N LEU A 55 -2.69 9.61 21.39
CA LEU A 55 -1.50 9.50 20.54
C LEU A 55 -1.77 9.97 19.11
N LEU A 56 -2.94 9.66 18.55
CA LEU A 56 -3.34 10.06 17.20
C LEU A 56 -3.67 11.56 17.06
N GLN A 57 -3.71 12.33 18.15
CA GLN A 57 -3.70 13.80 18.06
C GLN A 57 -2.32 14.33 17.65
N GLY A 58 -1.27 13.54 17.86
CA GLY A 58 0.08 13.82 17.39
C GLY A 58 0.29 13.46 15.92
N ARG A 59 1.49 13.76 15.43
CA ARG A 59 1.92 13.35 14.08
C ARG A 59 2.28 11.87 14.08
N PHE A 60 1.78 11.14 13.11
CA PHE A 60 2.21 9.78 12.82
C PHE A 60 2.34 9.58 11.31
N SER A 61 3.00 8.49 10.94
CA SER A 61 3.12 8.04 9.55
C SER A 61 2.93 6.54 9.48
N ILE A 62 2.22 6.08 8.44
CA ILE A 62 2.23 4.68 8.04
C ILE A 62 3.18 4.57 6.86
N VAL A 63 4.18 3.70 6.97
CA VAL A 63 5.22 3.52 5.95
C VAL A 63 5.18 2.09 5.44
N ASN A 64 4.91 1.92 4.16
CA ASN A 64 4.93 0.62 3.50
C ASN A 64 6.33 0.34 2.95
N VAL A 65 6.88 -0.82 3.29
CA VAL A 65 8.20 -1.26 2.84
C VAL A 65 8.02 -2.36 1.80
N TRP A 66 8.58 -2.13 0.60
CA TRP A 66 8.62 -3.09 -0.49
C TRP A 66 10.05 -3.54 -0.70
N ARG A 67 10.27 -4.86 -0.75
CA ARG A 67 11.60 -5.43 -0.92
C ARG A 67 11.56 -6.66 -1.82
N ALA A 68 12.50 -6.76 -2.76
CA ALA A 68 12.82 -8.02 -3.39
C ALA A 68 13.32 -9.02 -2.33
N ILE A 69 12.87 -10.29 -2.40
CA ILE A 69 13.23 -11.30 -1.39
C ILE A 69 14.51 -12.05 -1.78
N ALA A 70 14.72 -12.32 -3.07
CA ALA A 70 15.86 -13.10 -3.57
C ALA A 70 16.63 -12.35 -4.66
N ASN A 71 16.02 -12.16 -5.83
CA ASN A 71 16.64 -11.52 -7.00
C ASN A 71 15.91 -10.22 -7.35
N PRO A 72 16.52 -9.31 -8.14
CA PRO A 72 15.81 -8.18 -8.73
C PRO A 72 14.51 -8.61 -9.42
N ILE A 73 13.45 -7.82 -9.26
CA ILE A 73 12.14 -8.12 -9.83
C ILE A 73 12.07 -7.56 -11.26
N LEU A 74 11.99 -8.44 -12.27
CA LEU A 74 12.01 -8.07 -13.69
C LEU A 74 10.63 -8.14 -14.38
N GLU A 75 9.78 -9.09 -14.00
CA GLU A 75 8.47 -9.32 -14.66
C GLU A 75 7.38 -8.33 -14.20
N SER A 76 7.48 -7.85 -12.96
CA SER A 76 6.54 -6.88 -12.38
C SER A 76 7.31 -5.88 -11.52
N PRO A 77 8.15 -5.02 -12.15
CA PRO A 77 8.96 -4.05 -11.44
C PRO A 77 8.09 -3.08 -10.63
N LEU A 78 8.64 -2.56 -9.55
CA LEU A 78 7.92 -1.63 -8.68
C LEU A 78 7.88 -0.26 -9.35
N ALA A 79 6.67 0.26 -9.60
CA ALA A 79 6.45 1.63 -10.02
C ALA A 79 6.06 2.49 -8.80
N LEU A 80 6.71 3.64 -8.64
CA LEU A 80 6.37 4.63 -7.62
C LEU A 80 6.08 5.97 -8.29
N SER A 81 5.09 6.70 -7.77
CA SER A 81 4.80 8.05 -8.20
C SER A 81 5.30 9.07 -7.18
N ASP A 82 5.84 10.20 -7.64
CA ASP A 82 6.00 11.36 -6.77
C ASP A 82 4.61 11.90 -6.41
N ALA A 83 4.20 11.71 -5.15
CA ALA A 83 2.88 12.13 -4.67
C ALA A 83 2.60 13.63 -4.87
N ARG A 84 3.65 14.48 -4.96
CA ARG A 84 3.52 15.92 -5.23
C ARG A 84 3.10 16.23 -6.67
N SER A 85 3.20 15.26 -7.57
CA SER A 85 2.76 15.37 -8.96
C SER A 85 1.30 14.93 -9.18
N ILE A 86 0.65 14.35 -8.18
CA ILE A 86 -0.73 13.88 -8.26
C ILE A 86 -1.66 14.99 -7.78
N ALA A 87 -2.54 15.48 -8.66
CA ALA A 87 -3.51 16.50 -8.29
C ALA A 87 -4.52 15.94 -7.27
N PRO A 88 -5.04 16.75 -6.33
CA PRO A 88 -6.08 16.31 -5.40
C PRO A 88 -7.30 15.68 -6.07
N THR A 89 -7.64 16.16 -7.28
CA THR A 89 -8.75 15.68 -8.10
C THR A 89 -8.51 14.31 -8.75
N ASP A 90 -7.26 13.85 -8.79
CA ASP A 90 -6.91 12.56 -9.40
C ASP A 90 -7.06 11.40 -8.42
N TRP A 91 -7.25 11.68 -7.12
CA TRP A 91 -7.47 10.66 -6.10
C TRP A 91 -8.93 10.20 -6.06
N VAL A 92 -9.14 8.89 -6.17
CA VAL A 92 -10.47 8.27 -6.11
C VAL A 92 -10.52 7.33 -4.93
N ALA A 93 -11.26 7.71 -3.89
CA ALA A 93 -11.49 6.83 -2.75
C ALA A 93 -12.30 5.59 -3.17
N SER A 94 -11.89 4.42 -2.69
CA SER A 94 -12.53 3.14 -2.99
C SER A 94 -12.63 2.28 -1.75
N ASN A 95 -13.84 1.79 -1.46
CA ASN A 95 -14.07 0.90 -0.33
C ASN A 95 -13.48 -0.49 -0.59
N LEU A 96 -12.80 -1.01 0.42
CA LEU A 96 -12.31 -2.38 0.48
C LEU A 96 -13.11 -3.14 1.54
N VAL A 97 -14.21 -3.75 1.10
CA VAL A 97 -15.19 -4.39 1.98
C VAL A 97 -14.74 -5.83 2.31
N TYR A 98 -14.55 -6.09 3.59
CA TYR A 98 -14.33 -7.42 4.15
C TYR A 98 -15.55 -7.82 4.99
N ARG A 99 -15.62 -9.09 5.41
CA ARG A 99 -16.72 -9.60 6.23
C ARG A 99 -16.86 -8.88 7.57
N ASP A 100 -15.74 -8.48 8.17
CA ASP A 100 -15.65 -7.92 9.52
C ASP A 100 -15.33 -6.42 9.55
N ARG A 101 -15.00 -5.81 8.39
CA ARG A 101 -14.55 -4.43 8.32
C ARG A 101 -14.68 -3.83 6.94
N VAL A 102 -14.77 -2.51 6.87
CA VAL A 102 -14.59 -1.73 5.63
C VAL A 102 -13.28 -0.97 5.74
N GLY A 103 -12.34 -1.28 4.85
CA GLY A 103 -11.17 -0.45 4.60
C GLY A 103 -11.43 0.52 3.45
N GLU A 104 -10.47 1.40 3.17
CA GLU A 104 -10.55 2.33 2.04
C GLU A 104 -9.14 2.52 1.48
N THR A 105 -9.02 2.54 0.15
CA THR A 105 -7.77 2.84 -0.57
C THR A 105 -8.02 4.03 -1.49
N TYR A 106 -6.96 4.72 -1.90
CA TYR A 106 -7.06 5.62 -3.05
C TYR A 106 -6.64 4.89 -4.32
N GLY A 107 -7.51 4.88 -5.33
CA GLY A 107 -7.13 4.75 -6.73
C GLY A 107 -6.66 6.09 -7.30
N VAL A 108 -6.06 6.05 -8.49
CA VAL A 108 -5.53 7.24 -9.18
C VAL A 108 -6.06 7.29 -10.60
N ILE A 109 -6.66 8.42 -10.99
CA ILE A 109 -7.07 8.71 -12.37
C ILE A 109 -5.82 8.96 -13.20
N TYR A 110 -5.76 8.43 -14.42
CA TYR A 110 -4.63 8.69 -15.31
C TYR A 110 -4.47 10.18 -15.60
N ASN A 111 -3.25 10.69 -15.43
CA ASN A 111 -2.87 12.04 -15.82
C ASN A 111 -1.40 12.03 -16.29
N PRO A 112 -1.10 12.54 -17.50
CA PRO A 112 0.27 12.54 -18.02
C PRO A 112 1.26 13.40 -17.20
N ALA A 113 0.77 14.26 -16.29
CA ALA A 113 1.62 15.03 -15.39
C ALA A 113 2.21 14.21 -14.23
N HIS A 114 1.72 12.99 -13.98
CA HIS A 114 2.23 12.13 -12.91
C HIS A 114 3.68 11.71 -13.19
N LYS A 115 4.56 11.98 -12.23
CA LYS A 115 5.98 11.61 -12.31
C LYS A 115 6.17 10.22 -11.74
N MET A 116 6.45 9.26 -12.61
CA MET A 116 6.65 7.85 -12.25
C MET A 116 8.14 7.46 -12.28
N VAL A 117 8.56 6.62 -11.35
CA VAL A 117 9.88 5.97 -11.31
C VAL A 117 9.67 4.46 -11.26
N LEU A 118 10.39 3.73 -12.11
CA LEU A 118 10.42 2.27 -12.11
C LEU A 118 11.67 1.76 -11.38
N LEU A 119 11.51 0.73 -10.57
CA LEU A 119 12.57 0.06 -9.83
C LEU A 119 12.64 -1.43 -10.22
N PRO A 120 13.85 -1.97 -10.51
CA PRO A 120 15.13 -1.26 -10.50
C PRO A 120 15.27 -0.31 -11.70
N SER A 121 15.83 0.88 -11.48
CA SER A 121 16.04 1.88 -12.55
C SER A 121 17.03 1.42 -13.64
N ASP A 122 17.83 0.42 -13.32
CA ASP A 122 18.93 -0.06 -14.16
C ASP A 122 18.56 -1.32 -14.96
N ALA A 123 17.32 -1.82 -14.83
CA ALA A 123 16.86 -3.07 -15.45
C ALA A 123 16.55 -2.97 -16.96
N LEU A 124 16.83 -1.83 -17.59
CA LEU A 124 16.62 -1.58 -19.02
C LEU A 124 17.92 -1.25 -19.78
N ARG A 125 19.08 -1.66 -19.25
CA ARG A 125 20.36 -1.64 -19.98
C ARG A 125 20.78 -3.04 -20.39
#